data_AF-A0AAV0DA81-F1
#
_entry.id   AF-A0AAV0DA81-F1
#
_cell.length_a   1.000
_cell.length_b   1.000
_cell.length_c   1.000
_cell.angle_alpha   90.00
_cell.angle_beta   90.00
_cell.angle_gamma   90.00
#
_symmetry.space_group_name_H-M   'P 1'
#
loop_
_entity.id
_entity.type
_entity.pdbx_description
1 polymer ?
#
loop_
_entity_poly.entity_id
_entity_poly.type
_entity_poly.pdbx_seq_one_letter_code
_entity_poly.pdbx_strand_id
1 'polypeptide(L)'
;MHDEESYRRRRRVVGFIVQSTHELQVPPIVKYSALCLFTDRFYSSISRKGLDKVHWLLDPISESNLQLFALASIWISSKIHSSPPLSFKTLKSLGDKSISEQHFTTRDFLDAVVISYFVGAIANAGIEI
;
A
#
# COMPACT_ATOMS: atom_id res chain seq x y z
N MET A 1 -20.79 -11.26 -6.93
CA MET A 1 -20.74 -10.91 -5.49
C MET A 1 -19.33 -10.61 -4.99
N HIS A 2 -18.27 -11.27 -5.49
CA HIS A 2 -16.86 -10.96 -5.14
C HIS A 2 -16.38 -9.55 -5.54
N ASP A 3 -16.95 -8.95 -6.59
CA ASP A 3 -16.51 -7.63 -7.08
C ASP A 3 -16.91 -6.46 -6.18
N GLU A 4 -18.09 -6.52 -5.55
CA GLU A 4 -18.61 -5.42 -4.72
C GLU A 4 -17.81 -5.26 -3.42
N GLU A 5 -17.38 -6.37 -2.84
CA GLU A 5 -16.53 -6.38 -1.65
C GLU A 5 -15.12 -5.85 -1.95
N SER A 6 -14.59 -6.21 -3.12
CA SER A 6 -13.31 -5.72 -3.64
C SER A 6 -13.36 -4.22 -3.93
N TYR A 7 -14.49 -3.71 -4.43
CA TYR A 7 -14.72 -2.29 -4.68
C TYR A 7 -14.85 -1.51 -3.37
N ARG A 8 -15.60 -2.03 -2.38
CA ARG A 8 -15.70 -1.42 -1.05
C ARG A 8 -14.35 -1.37 -0.33
N ARG A 9 -13.56 -2.45 -0.38
CA ARG A 9 -12.20 -2.46 0.16
C ARG A 9 -11.33 -1.42 -0.54
N ARG A 10 -11.35 -1.36 -1.88
CA ARG A 10 -10.63 -0.34 -2.64
C ARG A 10 -11.00 1.08 -2.20
N ARG A 11 -12.29 1.35 -2.04
CA ARG A 11 -12.78 2.67 -1.61
C ARG A 11 -12.29 3.03 -0.21
N ARG A 12 -12.31 2.08 0.73
CA ARG A 12 -11.77 2.28 2.08
C ARG A 12 -10.27 2.58 2.06
N VAL A 13 -9.50 1.84 1.27
CA VAL A 13 -8.05 2.04 1.19
C VAL A 13 -7.69 3.34 0.48
N VAL A 14 -8.40 3.72 -0.58
CA VAL A 14 -8.24 5.03 -1.23
C VAL A 14 -8.57 6.16 -0.25
N GLY A 15 -9.68 6.03 0.50
CA GLY A 15 -10.04 6.97 1.56
C GLY A 15 -8.95 7.07 2.63
N PHE A 16 -8.39 5.92 3.01
CA PHE A 16 -7.26 5.85 3.94
C PHE A 16 -6.03 6.57 3.40
N ILE A 17 -5.63 6.35 2.14
CA ILE A 17 -4.51 7.07 1.51
C ILE A 17 -4.75 8.58 1.54
N VAL A 18 -5.95 9.02 1.19
CA VAL A 18 -6.32 10.44 1.19
C VAL A 18 -6.22 11.03 2.60
N GLN A 19 -6.73 10.33 3.62
CA GLN A 19 -6.68 10.77 5.01
C GLN A 19 -5.25 10.78 5.54
N SER A 20 -4.48 9.71 5.32
CA SER A 20 -3.09 9.59 5.74
C SER A 20 -2.20 10.66 5.11
N THR A 21 -2.36 10.93 3.81
CA THR A 21 -1.59 11.99 3.13
C THR A 21 -1.93 13.38 3.67
N HIS A 22 -3.19 13.62 4.02
CA HIS A 22 -3.62 14.85 4.66
C HIS A 22 -3.01 15.01 6.07
N GLU A 23 -3.06 13.95 6.90
CA GLU A 23 -2.46 13.96 8.25
C GLU A 23 -0.94 14.14 8.23
N LEU A 24 -0.27 13.58 7.22
CA LEU A 24 1.18 13.71 7.03
C LEU A 24 1.57 15.05 6.39
N GLN A 25 0.60 15.90 6.02
CA GLN A 25 0.80 17.18 5.34
C GLN A 25 1.70 17.08 4.09
N VAL A 26 1.60 15.97 3.36
CA VAL A 26 2.44 15.76 2.18
C VAL A 26 1.96 16.59 1.00
N PRO A 27 2.88 16.97 0.09
CA PRO A 27 2.52 17.65 -1.15
C PRO A 27 1.48 16.85 -1.97
N PRO A 28 0.58 17.51 -2.71
CA PRO A 28 -0.40 16.83 -3.55
C PRO A 28 0.21 15.83 -4.54
N ILE A 29 1.41 16.13 -5.07
CA ILE A 29 2.17 15.22 -5.95
C ILE A 29 2.41 13.85 -5.29
N VAL A 30 2.69 13.80 -3.98
CA VAL A 30 2.89 12.54 -3.24
C VAL A 30 1.59 11.75 -3.16
N LYS A 31 0.47 12.42 -2.91
CA LYS A 31 -0.85 11.79 -2.85
C LYS A 31 -1.22 11.15 -4.19
N TYR A 32 -1.05 11.88 -5.28
CA TYR A 32 -1.39 11.37 -6.62
C TYR A 32 -0.45 10.23 -7.02
N SER A 33 0.86 10.35 -6.78
CA SER A 33 1.82 9.27 -7.03
C SER A 33 1.52 8.02 -6.18
N ALA A 34 1.16 8.19 -4.91
CA ALA A 34 0.83 7.08 -4.01
C ALA A 34 -0.44 6.36 -4.45
N LEU A 35 -1.47 7.12 -4.84
CA LEU A 35 -2.69 6.56 -5.42
C LEU A 35 -2.37 5.79 -6.70
N CYS A 36 -1.55 6.36 -7.59
CA CYS A 36 -1.18 5.70 -8.84
C CYS A 36 -0.42 4.39 -8.58
N LEU A 37 0.57 4.39 -7.69
CA LEU A 37 1.30 3.17 -7.30
C LEU A 37 0.36 2.10 -6.73
N PHE A 38 -0.58 2.51 -5.88
CA PHE A 38 -1.53 1.57 -5.29
C PHE A 38 -2.54 1.03 -6.32
N THR A 39 -3.12 1.87 -7.15
CA THR A 39 -4.16 1.43 -8.10
C THR A 39 -3.58 0.69 -9.29
N ASP A 40 -2.44 1.15 -9.81
CA ASP A 40 -1.89 0.68 -11.08
C ASP A 40 -1.06 -0.60 -10.89
N ARG A 41 -0.30 -0.69 -9.80
CA ARG A 41 0.52 -1.88 -9.50
C ARG A 41 -0.20 -2.83 -8.55
N PHE A 42 -0.62 -2.36 -7.40
CA PHE A 42 -1.06 -3.26 -6.33
C PHE A 42 -2.44 -3.86 -6.61
N TYR A 43 -3.41 -3.06 -7.07
CA TYR A 43 -4.74 -3.57 -7.39
C TYR A 43 -4.76 -4.44 -8.65
N SER A 44 -4.04 -4.04 -9.70
CA SER A 44 -3.90 -4.82 -10.93
C SER A 44 -3.27 -6.19 -10.66
N SER A 45 -2.31 -6.26 -9.75
CA SER A 45 -1.66 -7.52 -9.40
C SER A 45 -2.47 -8.40 -8.45
N ILE A 46 -3.26 -7.84 -7.53
CA ILE A 46 -4.22 -8.61 -6.75
C ILE A 46 -5.31 -9.21 -7.66
N SER A 47 -5.72 -8.48 -8.70
CA SER A 47 -6.70 -8.97 -9.67
C SER A 47 -6.15 -10.11 -10.53
N ARG A 48 -4.82 -10.23 -10.65
CA ARG A 48 -4.17 -11.35 -11.35
C ARG A 48 -4.08 -12.52 -10.37
N LYS A 49 -4.94 -13.54 -10.59
CA LYS A 49 -5.01 -14.75 -9.76
C LYS A 49 -3.62 -15.34 -9.51
N GLY A 50 -3.28 -15.68 -8.26
CA GLY A 50 -2.02 -16.34 -7.90
C GLY A 50 -1.10 -15.55 -6.97
N LEU A 51 -1.38 -14.28 -6.71
CA LEU A 51 -0.57 -13.44 -5.81
C LEU A 51 -0.72 -13.84 -4.32
N ASP A 52 -1.85 -14.44 -3.99
CA ASP A 52 -2.18 -15.13 -2.74
C ASP A 52 -1.16 -16.22 -2.39
N LYS A 53 -0.53 -16.85 -3.40
CA LYS A 53 0.55 -17.84 -3.17
C LYS A 53 1.94 -17.24 -3.01
N VAL A 54 2.12 -15.95 -3.30
CA VAL A 54 3.44 -15.30 -3.35
C VAL A 54 3.90 -14.85 -1.97
N HIS A 55 2.99 -14.43 -1.08
CA HIS A 55 3.37 -14.00 0.27
C HIS A 55 2.22 -14.11 1.27
N TRP A 56 2.53 -14.52 2.50
CA TRP A 56 1.55 -14.64 3.61
C TRP A 56 0.83 -13.32 3.94
N LEU A 57 1.39 -12.17 3.53
CA LEU A 57 0.76 -10.84 3.67
C LEU A 57 -0.42 -10.62 2.72
N LEU A 58 -0.58 -11.48 1.70
CA LEU A 58 -1.64 -11.40 0.70
C LEU A 58 -2.70 -12.51 0.88
N ASP A 59 -2.47 -13.46 1.79
CA ASP A 59 -3.38 -14.57 2.06
C ASP A 59 -3.68 -14.69 3.57
N PRO A 60 -4.85 -14.20 4.04
CA PRO A 60 -5.92 -13.52 3.31
C PRO A 60 -5.67 -12.00 3.12
N ILE A 61 -6.28 -11.40 2.09
CA ILE A 61 -6.29 -9.94 1.88
C ILE A 61 -7.15 -9.28 2.97
N SER A 62 -6.54 -9.06 4.13
CA SER A 62 -7.14 -8.32 5.25
C SER A 62 -7.02 -6.81 5.03
N GLU A 63 -7.94 -6.06 5.64
CA GLU A 63 -7.97 -4.61 5.58
C GLU A 63 -6.70 -3.97 6.15
N SER A 64 -6.16 -4.56 7.22
CA SER A 64 -4.88 -4.16 7.84
C SER A 64 -3.70 -4.26 6.86
N ASN A 65 -3.63 -5.32 6.06
CA ASN A 65 -2.58 -5.51 5.06
C ASN A 65 -2.71 -4.45 3.96
N LEU A 66 -3.93 -4.18 3.50
CA LEU A 66 -4.18 -3.14 2.50
C LEU A 66 -3.79 -1.74 2.99
N GLN A 67 -4.05 -1.42 4.26
CA GLN A 67 -3.61 -0.17 4.90
C GLN A 67 -2.07 -0.09 4.97
N LEU A 68 -1.39 -1.21 5.24
CA LEU A 68 0.07 -1.27 5.22
C LEU A 68 0.63 -0.97 3.82
N PHE A 69 0.06 -1.57 2.78
CA PHE A 69 0.45 -1.30 1.38
C PHE A 69 0.16 0.14 0.96
N ALA A 70 -0.93 0.73 1.47
CA ALA A 70 -1.21 2.15 1.30
C ALA A 70 -0.14 3.03 1.95
N LEU A 71 0.27 2.75 3.19
CA LEU A 71 1.35 3.48 3.88
C LEU A 71 2.69 3.32 3.15
N ALA A 72 3.00 2.12 2.66
CA ALA A 72 4.18 1.86 1.86
C ALA A 72 4.18 2.71 0.58
N SER A 73 3.04 2.78 -0.12
CA SER A 73 2.88 3.59 -1.34
C SER A 73 3.07 5.09 -1.08
N ILE A 74 2.56 5.60 0.05
CA ILE A 74 2.76 6.99 0.48
C ILE A 74 4.22 7.26 0.79
N TRP A 75 4.87 6.34 1.52
CA TRP A 75 6.27 6.48 1.89
C TRP A 75 7.20 6.49 0.67
N ILE A 76 7.02 5.55 -0.25
CA ILE A 76 7.74 5.50 -1.53
C ILE A 76 7.55 6.82 -2.28
N SER A 77 6.30 7.27 -2.41
CA SER A 77 5.98 8.51 -3.13
C SER A 77 6.61 9.73 -2.48
N SER A 78 6.65 9.77 -1.15
CA SER A 78 7.32 10.86 -0.42
C SER A 78 8.84 10.81 -0.57
N LYS A 79 9.44 9.61 -0.61
CA LYS A 79 10.88 9.46 -0.89
C LYS A 79 11.25 9.94 -2.31
N ILE A 80 10.34 9.81 -3.27
CA ILE A 80 10.56 10.24 -4.67
C ILE A 80 10.32 11.74 -4.84
N HIS A 81 9.24 12.27 -4.25
CA HIS A 81 8.75 13.62 -4.56
C HIS A 81 8.84 14.64 -3.42
N SER A 82 9.23 14.24 -2.19
CA SER A 82 9.41 15.17 -1.07
C SER A 82 10.87 15.35 -0.69
N SER A 83 11.27 16.61 -0.54
CA SER A 83 12.47 17.01 0.16
C SER A 83 12.08 18.02 1.24
N PRO A 84 12.28 17.73 2.55
CA PRO A 84 12.90 16.52 3.10
C PRO A 84 11.95 15.31 3.06
N PRO A 85 12.50 14.08 2.98
CA PRO A 85 11.70 12.86 2.92
C PRO A 85 10.93 12.63 4.22
N LEU A 86 9.72 12.07 4.11
CA LEU A 86 8.90 11.71 5.27
C LEU A 86 9.68 10.87 6.29
N SER A 87 9.63 11.30 7.55
CA SER A 87 10.25 10.55 8.64
C SER A 87 9.51 9.23 8.85
N PHE A 88 10.26 8.14 8.91
CA PHE A 88 9.73 6.82 9.24
C PHE A 88 9.00 6.82 10.59
N LYS A 89 9.38 7.69 11.53
CA LYS A 89 8.70 7.83 12.83
C LYS A 89 7.25 8.29 12.69
N THR A 90 7.00 9.29 11.83
CA THR A 90 5.65 9.82 11.61
C THR A 90 4.78 8.78 10.90
N LEU A 91 5.36 8.09 9.91
CA LEU A 91 4.66 7.00 9.21
C LEU A 91 4.35 5.83 10.16
N LYS A 92 5.31 5.42 10.99
CA LYS A 92 5.12 4.37 12.00
C LYS A 92 4.04 4.75 13.00
N SER A 93 4.04 6.00 13.50
CA SER A 93 2.99 6.49 14.40
C SER A 93 1.60 6.47 13.75
N LEU A 94 1.51 6.76 12.46
CA LEU A 94 0.24 6.71 11.72
C LEU A 94 -0.22 5.27 11.49
N GLY A 95 0.71 4.35 11.18
CA GLY A 95 0.46 2.93 11.09
C GLY A 95 0.00 2.33 12.41
N ASP A 96 0.66 2.66 13.51
CA ASP A 96 0.31 2.22 14.86
C ASP A 96 -1.09 2.70 15.29
N LYS A 97 -1.49 3.89 14.86
CA LYS A 97 -2.81 4.46 15.11
C LYS A 97 -3.92 3.84 14.25
N SER A 98 -3.59 3.44 13.03
CA SER A 98 -4.59 3.02 12.04
C SER A 98 -4.76 1.50 11.97
N ILE A 99 -3.67 0.76 12.22
CA ILE A 99 -3.64 -0.69 12.16
C ILE A 99 -3.68 -1.22 13.60
N SER A 100 -4.90 -1.28 14.15
CA SER A 100 -5.15 -1.68 15.54
C SER A 100 -5.05 -3.20 15.77
N GLU A 101 -5.16 -4.02 14.72
CA GLU A 101 -5.34 -5.48 14.86
C GLU A 101 -4.04 -6.30 14.82
N GLN A 102 -2.92 -5.70 14.41
CA GLN A 102 -1.61 -6.35 14.40
C GLN A 102 -0.51 -5.34 14.71
N HIS A 103 0.35 -5.66 15.68
CA HIS A 103 1.59 -4.93 15.93
C HIS A 103 2.54 -5.15 14.74
N PHE A 104 2.34 -4.41 13.64
CA PHE A 104 3.21 -4.50 12.48
C PHE A 104 4.61 -3.98 12.85
N THR A 105 5.60 -4.85 12.69
CA THR A 105 7.00 -4.50 12.91
C THR A 105 7.56 -3.76 11.70
N THR A 106 8.65 -3.01 11.91
CA THR A 106 9.38 -2.34 10.82
C THR A 106 9.75 -3.29 9.67
N ARG A 107 9.93 -4.59 9.98
CA ARG A 107 10.22 -5.63 9.00
C ARG A 107 9.04 -5.89 8.07
N ASP A 108 7.84 -6.01 8.61
CA ASP A 108 6.63 -6.21 7.81
C ASP A 108 6.35 -5.01 6.88
N PHE A 109 6.64 -3.80 7.35
CA PHE A 109 6.55 -2.60 6.52
C PHE A 109 7.56 -2.63 5.36
N LEU A 110 8.80 -3.03 5.62
CA LEU A 110 9.81 -3.18 4.57
C LEU A 110 9.43 -4.27 3.57
N ASP A 111 8.92 -5.41 4.06
CA ASP A 111 8.41 -6.47 3.19
C ASP A 111 7.24 -5.96 2.33
N ALA A 112 6.31 -5.17 2.88
CA ALA A 112 5.23 -4.57 2.10
C ALA A 112 5.72 -3.58 1.03
N VAL A 113 6.76 -2.79 1.34
CA VAL A 113 7.42 -1.91 0.37
C VAL A 113 8.06 -2.74 -0.75
N VAL A 114 8.79 -3.79 -0.40
CA VAL A 114 9.46 -4.68 -1.36
C VAL A 114 8.44 -5.40 -2.22
N ILE A 115 7.39 -5.97 -1.63
CA ILE A 115 6.30 -6.65 -2.34
C ILE A 115 5.60 -5.67 -3.27
N SER A 116 5.26 -4.46 -2.83
CA SER A 116 4.62 -3.44 -3.69
C SER A 116 5.49 -3.12 -4.93
N TYR A 117 6.80 -3.04 -4.75
CA TYR A 117 7.74 -2.83 -5.84
C TYR A 117 7.88 -4.05 -6.76
N PHE A 118 8.07 -5.23 -6.17
CA PHE A 118 8.34 -6.50 -6.84
C PHE A 118 7.11 -7.00 -7.62
N VAL A 119 5.95 -6.96 -6.99
CA VAL A 119 4.65 -7.25 -7.61
C VAL A 119 4.37 -6.30 -8.77
N GLY A 120 4.69 -5.01 -8.62
CA GLY A 120 4.61 -4.05 -9.71
C GLY A 120 5.60 -4.33 -10.84
N ALA A 121 6.80 -4.83 -10.52
CA ALA A 121 7.80 -5.22 -11.52
C ALA A 121 7.36 -6.48 -12.29
N ILE A 122 6.84 -7.50 -11.62
CA ILE A 122 6.32 -8.73 -12.25
C ILE A 122 5.12 -8.42 -13.14
N ALA A 123 4.19 -7.58 -12.66
CA ALA A 123 3.02 -7.19 -13.44
C ALA A 123 3.38 -6.51 -14.75
N ASN A 124 4.42 -5.67 -14.73
CA ASN A 124 4.94 -4.94 -15.89
C ASN A 124 5.83 -5.81 -16.79
N ALA A 125 6.46 -6.84 -16.23
CA ALA A 125 7.29 -7.79 -16.97
C ALA A 125 6.48 -8.82 -17.77
N GLY A 126 5.13 -8.84 -17.64
CA GLY A 126 4.29 -9.79 -18.37
C GLY A 126 4.54 -11.26 -18.02
N ILE A 127 5.23 -11.53 -16.91
CA ILE A 127 5.49 -12.90 -16.46
C ILE A 127 4.20 -13.41 -15.82
N GLU A 128 3.44 -14.20 -16.58
CA GLU A 128 2.40 -15.07 -16.05
C GLU A 128 3.09 -16.15 -15.19
N ILE A 129 2.61 -16.33 -13.95
CA ILE A 129 2.98 -17.45 -13.07
C ILE A 129 1.93 -18.54 -13.27
#